data_AF-A0A559SPG2-F1
#
_entry.id   AF-A0A559SPG2-F1
#
_cell.length_a   1.000
_cell.length_b   1.000
_cell.length_c   1.000
_cell.angle_alpha   90.00
_cell.angle_beta   90.00
_cell.angle_gamma   90.00
#
_symmetry.space_group_name_H-M   'P 1'
#
loop_
_entity.id
_entity.type
_entity.pdbx_description
1 polymer ?
#
loop_
_entity_poly.entity_id
_entity_poly.type
_entity_poly.pdbx_seq_one_letter_code
_entity_poly.pdbx_strand_id
1 'polypeptide(L)'
;MRGGPRKGAGRPRGAATKRTRKIADRESQKGLTPLEVMLKAMREHADKQDWDAAASIAKDAAPYMHAKLASIQHTGRGGGPIQTVTYRKDSSMHTMPSLARLPPAAEMMRAVPAG
;
A
#
# COMPACT_ATOMS: atom_id res chain seq x y z
N MET A 1 -1.85 -10.21 -40.21
CA MET A 1 -1.54 -9.02 -39.37
C MET A 1 -1.42 -9.46 -37.92
N ARG A 2 -0.25 -9.36 -37.27
CA ARG A 2 -0.09 -9.74 -35.85
C ARG A 2 -0.18 -8.49 -34.96
N GLY A 3 -1.35 -8.27 -34.35
CA GLY A 3 -1.59 -7.22 -33.36
C GLY A 3 -1.07 -7.62 -31.97
N GLY A 4 0.25 -7.81 -31.83
CA GLY A 4 0.87 -8.08 -30.53
C GLY A 4 1.12 -6.82 -29.71
N PRO A 5 1.23 -6.92 -28.37
CA PRO A 5 1.57 -5.78 -27.52
C PRO A 5 2.92 -5.19 -27.93
N ARG A 6 2.92 -3.92 -28.34
CA ARG A 6 4.14 -3.19 -28.68
C ARG A 6 4.83 -2.72 -27.40
N LYS A 7 6.16 -2.58 -27.42
CA LYS A 7 6.90 -1.97 -26.30
C LYS A 7 6.36 -0.53 -26.11
N GLY A 8 5.69 -0.28 -24.99
CA GLY A 8 4.98 0.98 -24.72
C GLY A 8 3.48 1.01 -25.10
N ALA A 9 2.91 -0.11 -25.55
CA ALA A 9 1.46 -0.22 -25.75
C ALA A 9 0.73 -0.39 -24.42
N GLY A 10 -0.37 0.35 -24.24
CA GLY A 10 -1.23 0.31 -23.06
C GLY A 10 -1.21 1.61 -22.24
N ARG A 11 -2.15 1.70 -21.29
CA ARG A 11 -2.25 2.85 -20.38
C ARG A 11 -1.05 2.81 -19.40
N PRO A 12 -0.26 3.89 -19.27
CA PRO A 12 0.83 3.92 -18.29
C PRO A 12 0.31 3.71 -16.87
N ARG A 13 1.00 2.86 -16.09
CA ARG A 13 0.62 2.58 -14.70
C ARG A 13 0.53 3.89 -13.90
N GLY A 14 -0.61 4.10 -13.25
CA GLY A 14 -0.89 5.30 -12.45
C GLY A 14 -1.29 6.56 -13.23
N ALA A 15 -1.42 6.52 -14.56
CA ALA A 15 -1.80 7.70 -15.34
C ALA A 15 -3.21 8.23 -15.03
N ALA A 16 -4.16 7.33 -14.71
CA ALA A 16 -5.48 7.71 -14.22
C ALA A 16 -5.42 8.32 -12.81
N THR A 17 -4.64 7.70 -11.92
CA THR A 17 -4.45 8.12 -10.52
C THR A 17 -3.74 9.47 -10.38
N LYS A 18 -2.77 9.76 -11.26
CA LYS A 18 -2.07 11.07 -11.28
C LYS A 18 -2.99 12.21 -11.71
N ARG A 19 -3.88 11.99 -12.69
CA ARG A 19 -4.81 13.02 -13.16
C ARG A 19 -5.89 13.32 -12.13
N THR A 20 -6.47 12.28 -11.54
CA THR A 20 -7.49 12.41 -10.49
C THR A 20 -6.95 13.06 -9.22
N ARG A 21 -5.73 12.70 -8.80
CA ARG A 21 -5.06 13.33 -7.65
C ARG A 21 -4.81 14.83 -7.87
N LYS A 22 -4.31 15.23 -9.03
CA LYS A 22 -4.09 16.65 -9.36
C LYS A 22 -5.38 17.50 -9.31
N ILE A 23 -6.51 16.92 -9.72
CA ILE A 23 -7.80 17.60 -9.65
C ILE A 23 -8.23 17.73 -8.18
N ALA A 24 -8.13 16.64 -7.41
CA ALA A 24 -8.42 16.67 -5.97
C ALA A 24 -7.54 17.70 -5.23
N ASP A 25 -6.24 17.73 -5.50
CA ASP A 25 -5.31 18.69 -4.90
C ASP A 25 -5.66 20.13 -5.29
N ARG A 26 -6.02 20.37 -6.56
CA ARG A 26 -6.42 21.68 -7.06
C ARG A 26 -7.70 22.18 -6.41
N GLU A 27 -8.72 21.34 -6.28
CA GLU A 27 -9.98 21.72 -5.64
C GLU A 27 -9.83 21.85 -4.12
N SER A 28 -8.94 21.06 -3.51
CA SER A 28 -8.56 21.24 -2.10
C SER A 28 -7.92 22.60 -1.84
N GLN A 29 -7.08 23.09 -2.77
CA GLN A 29 -6.49 24.43 -2.66
C GLN A 29 -7.51 25.57 -2.85
N LYS A 30 -8.61 25.32 -3.56
CA LYS A 30 -9.70 26.28 -3.76
C LYS A 30 -10.70 26.30 -2.62
N GLY A 31 -10.55 25.42 -1.62
CA GLY A 31 -11.44 25.34 -0.45
C GLY A 31 -12.85 24.83 -0.77
N LEU A 32 -12.97 24.00 -1.82
CA LEU A 32 -14.23 23.39 -2.22
C LEU A 32 -14.02 21.91 -2.53
N THR A 33 -13.86 21.15 -1.46
CA THR A 33 -13.71 19.70 -1.49
C THR A 33 -15.09 19.02 -1.54
N PRO A 34 -15.17 17.78 -2.06
CA PRO A 34 -16.41 17.01 -2.03
C PRO A 34 -17.02 16.88 -0.62
N LEU A 35 -16.16 16.76 0.40
CA LEU A 35 -16.59 16.70 1.80
C LEU A 35 -17.24 18.01 2.26
N GLU A 36 -16.67 19.17 1.91
CA GLU A 36 -17.25 20.46 2.25
C GLU A 36 -18.61 20.70 1.60
N VAL A 37 -18.80 20.23 0.36
CA VAL A 37 -20.11 20.29 -0.31
C VAL A 37 -21.14 19.46 0.44
N MET A 38 -20.78 18.23 0.82
CA MET A 38 -21.66 17.36 1.62
C MET A 38 -22.01 18.03 2.96
N LEU A 39 -21.04 18.60 3.66
CA LEU A 39 -21.26 19.25 4.96
C LEU A 39 -22.13 20.51 4.84
N LYS A 40 -21.95 21.32 3.79
CA LYS A 40 -22.79 22.51 3.54
C LYS A 40 -24.23 22.11 3.22
N ALA A 41 -24.43 21.17 2.30
CA ALA A 41 -25.76 20.69 1.95
C ALA A 41 -26.46 20.07 3.17
N MET A 42 -25.76 19.24 3.95
CA MET A 42 -26.30 18.65 5.17
C MET A 42 -26.78 19.71 6.17
N ARG A 43 -26.03 20.81 6.35
CA ARG A 43 -26.41 21.93 7.22
C ARG A 43 -27.63 22.68 6.69
N GLU A 44 -27.67 22.99 5.40
CA GLU A 44 -28.83 23.67 4.79
C GLU A 44 -30.12 22.84 4.90
N HIS A 45 -30.04 21.51 4.78
CA HIS A 45 -31.20 20.63 4.97
C HIS A 45 -31.60 20.52 6.45
N ALA A 46 -30.63 20.52 7.37
CA ALA A 46 -30.91 20.56 8.81
C ALA A 46 -31.60 21.87 9.22
N ASP A 47 -31.18 23.02 8.68
CA ASP A 47 -31.80 24.32 8.92
C ASP A 47 -33.25 24.38 8.40
N LYS A 48 -33.54 23.67 7.31
CA LYS A 48 -34.89 23.50 6.74
C LYS A 48 -35.74 22.45 7.45
N GLN A 49 -35.22 21.82 8.51
CA GLN A 49 -35.85 20.72 9.27
C GLN A 49 -36.14 19.47 8.42
N ASP A 50 -35.46 19.32 7.29
CA ASP A 50 -35.55 18.14 6.42
C ASP A 50 -34.49 17.12 6.86
N TRP A 51 -34.82 16.40 7.93
CA TRP A 51 -33.91 15.46 8.58
C TRP A 51 -33.61 14.23 7.73
N ASP A 52 -34.54 13.80 6.87
CA ASP A 52 -34.34 12.63 6.01
C ASP A 52 -33.26 12.91 4.96
N ALA A 53 -33.33 14.07 4.30
CA ALA A 53 -32.31 14.53 3.37
C ALA A 53 -30.96 14.73 4.08
N ALA A 54 -30.95 15.39 5.23
CA ALA A 54 -29.73 15.60 6.02
C ALA A 54 -29.09 14.26 6.44
N ALA A 55 -29.89 13.27 6.86
CA ALA A 55 -29.41 11.96 7.26
C ALA A 55 -28.80 11.17 6.10
N SER A 56 -29.37 11.28 4.89
CA SER A 56 -28.79 10.65 3.69
C SER A 56 -27.37 11.17 3.40
N ILE A 57 -27.17 12.49 3.46
CA ILE A 57 -25.88 13.12 3.22
C ILE A 57 -24.89 12.79 4.34
N ALA A 58 -25.37 12.72 5.59
CA ALA A 58 -24.56 12.34 6.74
C ALA A 58 -23.97 10.92 6.59
N LYS A 59 -24.74 9.96 6.04
CA LYS A 59 -24.26 8.60 5.77
C LYS A 59 -23.11 8.59 4.78
N ASP A 60 -23.19 9.40 3.73
CA ASP A 60 -22.14 9.49 2.71
C ASP A 60 -20.88 10.21 3.23
N ALA A 61 -21.04 11.16 4.15
CA ALA A 61 -19.93 11.87 4.78
C ALA A 61 -19.24 11.04 5.90
N ALA A 62 -19.95 10.12 6.54
CA ALA A 62 -19.47 9.35 7.69
C ALA A 62 -18.11 8.64 7.50
N PRO A 63 -17.79 8.00 6.35
CA PRO A 63 -16.50 7.34 6.14
C PRO A 63 -15.29 8.29 6.21
N TYR A 64 -15.52 9.58 5.94
CA TYR A 64 -14.49 10.61 5.95
C TYR A 64 -14.37 11.34 7.29
N MET A 65 -15.45 11.34 8.09
CA MET A 65 -15.52 12.00 9.40
C MET A 65 -15.24 11.06 10.56
N HIS A 66 -15.61 9.78 10.44
CA HIS A 66 -15.45 8.76 11.46
C HIS A 66 -14.49 7.70 10.94
N ALA A 67 -13.25 7.73 11.44
CA ALA A 67 -12.25 6.75 11.08
C ALA A 67 -12.78 5.34 11.37
N LYS A 68 -12.97 4.55 10.30
CA LYS A 68 -13.30 3.13 10.45
C LYS A 68 -12.05 2.41 10.94
N LEU A 69 -12.17 1.62 12.01
CA LEU A 69 -11.09 0.75 12.48
C LEU A 69 -10.63 -0.14 11.32
N ALA A 70 -9.42 0.10 10.83
CA ALA A 70 -8.82 -0.74 9.81
C ALA A 70 -8.33 -2.02 10.49
N SER A 71 -8.92 -3.16 10.13
CA SER A 71 -8.36 -4.48 10.44
C SER A 71 -7.11 -4.69 9.58
N ILE A 72 -5.99 -4.08 9.95
CA ILE A 72 -4.71 -4.28 9.25
C ILE A 72 -4.03 -5.50 9.88
N GLN A 73 -4.06 -6.63 9.17
CA GLN A 73 -3.21 -7.77 9.47
C GLN A 73 -1.79 -7.49 8.95
N HIS A 74 -0.88 -7.14 9.86
CA HIS A 74 0.55 -6.97 9.60
C HIS A 74 1.32 -8.31 9.64
N THR A 75 0.80 -9.34 8.96
CA THR A 75 1.45 -10.65 8.93
C THR A 75 1.82 -11.07 7.51
N GLY A 76 2.98 -11.68 7.35
CA GLY A 76 3.38 -12.43 6.17
C GLY A 76 2.51 -13.68 5.93
N ARG A 77 2.74 -14.36 4.80
CA ARG A 77 1.97 -15.54 4.36
C ARG A 77 1.81 -16.54 5.52
N GLY A 78 0.57 -16.80 5.94
CA GLY A 78 0.26 -17.75 7.02
C GLY A 78 0.42 -17.22 8.45
N GLY A 79 0.42 -15.90 8.68
CA GLY A 79 0.64 -15.33 10.02
C GLY A 79 2.13 -15.13 10.36
N GLY A 80 3.03 -15.44 9.42
CA GLY A 80 4.47 -15.33 9.62
C GLY A 80 4.99 -13.87 9.62
N PRO A 81 6.28 -13.66 9.88
CA PRO A 81 6.88 -12.32 9.84
C PRO A 81 6.80 -11.68 8.44
N ILE A 82 6.67 -10.36 8.39
CA ILE A 82 6.64 -9.58 7.14
C ILE A 82 8.02 -9.67 6.48
N GLN A 83 8.08 -10.26 5.27
CA GLN A 83 9.31 -10.29 4.49
C GLN A 83 9.54 -8.93 3.82
N THR A 84 10.57 -8.22 4.25
CA THR A 84 11.01 -6.97 3.62
C THR A 84 12.21 -7.24 2.72
N VAL A 85 12.09 -6.97 1.42
CA VAL A 85 13.22 -7.02 0.49
C VAL A 85 13.82 -5.63 0.38
N THR A 86 15.02 -5.44 0.91
CA THR A 86 15.79 -4.21 0.74
C THR A 86 16.55 -4.26 -0.58
N TYR A 87 16.09 -3.54 -1.59
CA TYR A 87 16.87 -3.30 -2.79
C TYR A 87 17.84 -2.16 -2.52
N ARG A 88 19.11 -2.49 -2.24
CA ARG A 88 20.19 -1.50 -2.31
C ARG A 88 20.45 -1.21 -3.79
N LYS A 89 20.17 0.01 -4.23
CA LYS A 89 20.63 0.49 -5.53
C LYS A 89 22.08 0.96 -5.34
N ASP A 90 22.98 0.00 -5.19
CA ASP A 90 24.41 0.28 -5.17
C ASP A 90 24.84 0.48 -6.61
N SER A 91 25.03 1.75 -6.96
CA SER A 91 25.80 2.12 -8.13
C SER A 91 27.24 1.73 -7.79
N SER A 92 27.76 0.70 -8.44
CA SER A 92 29.12 0.13 -8.34
C SER A 92 29.27 -1.14 -7.46
N MET A 93 29.64 -2.22 -8.16
CA MET A 93 30.28 -3.48 -7.79
C MET A 93 30.46 -3.86 -6.30
N HIS A 94 30.02 -5.07 -5.92
CA HIS A 94 30.92 -6.20 -5.55
C HIS A 94 30.13 -7.46 -5.08
N THR A 95 30.42 -8.57 -5.77
CA THR A 95 30.53 -9.99 -5.35
C THR A 95 29.44 -10.67 -4.47
N MET A 96 28.82 -11.70 -5.07
CA MET A 96 27.95 -12.71 -4.43
C MET A 96 28.69 -13.53 -3.35
N PRO A 97 28.07 -13.89 -2.20
CA PRO A 97 28.63 -14.93 -1.34
C PRO A 97 28.21 -16.32 -1.85
N SER A 98 29.23 -17.09 -2.21
CA SER A 98 29.21 -18.48 -2.65
C SER A 98 28.61 -19.43 -1.59
N LEU A 99 27.82 -20.40 -2.06
CA LEU A 99 27.23 -21.50 -1.29
C LEU A 99 28.33 -22.50 -0.84
N ALA A 100 28.41 -22.73 0.47
CA ALA A 100 28.85 -23.96 1.17
C ALA A 100 30.13 -24.70 0.74
N ARG A 101 31.12 -24.76 1.65
CA ARG A 101 32.05 -25.90 1.78
C ARG A 101 32.28 -26.20 3.27
N LEU A 102 31.51 -27.14 3.83
CA LEU A 102 31.85 -27.79 5.11
C LEU A 102 33.11 -28.67 4.90
N PRO A 103 34.13 -28.61 5.78
CA PRO A 103 35.26 -29.53 5.74
C PRO A 103 34.88 -30.92 6.31
N PRO A 104 35.36 -32.03 5.71
CA PRO A 104 35.07 -33.39 6.16
C PRO A 104 35.98 -33.87 7.30
N ALA A 105 35.35 -34.36 8.37
CA ALA A 105 35.70 -35.47 9.28
C ALA A 105 37.13 -35.65 9.84
N ALA A 106 38.08 -34.72 9.66
CA ALA A 106 39.38 -34.78 10.34
C ALA A 106 39.29 -34.50 11.87
N GLU A 107 38.08 -34.24 12.38
CA GLU A 107 37.77 -33.94 13.78
C GLU A 107 37.21 -35.14 14.56
N MET A 108 37.37 -36.38 14.06
CA MET A 108 36.99 -37.61 14.78
C MET A 108 38.16 -38.38 15.42
N MET A 109 39.42 -37.93 15.27
CA MET A 109 40.59 -38.57 15.89
C MET A 109 41.05 -37.81 17.15
N ARG A 110 40.29 -37.91 18.25
CA ARG A 110 40.83 -37.65 19.61
C ARG A 110 39.91 -38.20 20.72
N ALA A 111 39.74 -39.52 20.74
CA ALA A 111 39.43 -40.28 21.96
C ALA A 111 39.81 -41.77 21.73
N VAL A 112 40.96 -42.17 22.28
CA VAL A 112 41.57 -43.52 22.28
C VAL A 112 42.01 -43.75 23.74
N PRO A 113 42.25 -44.97 24.28
CA PRO A 113 41.37 -46.11 24.55
C PRO A 113 41.59 -46.69 25.99
N ALA A 114 41.17 -47.94 26.20
CA ALA A 114 41.66 -48.95 27.16
C ALA A 114 41.03 -49.02 28.57
N GLY A 115 40.42 -50.18 28.83
CA GLY A 115 39.77 -50.60 30.08
C GLY A 115 38.75 -51.68 29.79
#